data_AF-A0AAU1UJD4-F1
#
_entry.id   AF-A0AAU1UJD4-F1
#
_cell.length_a   1.000
_cell.length_b   1.000
_cell.length_c   1.000
_cell.angle_alpha   90.00
_cell.angle_beta   90.00
_cell.angle_gamma   90.00
#
_symmetry.space_group_name_H-M   'P 1'
#
loop_
_entity.id
_entity.type
_entity.pdbx_description
1 polymer ?
#
loop_
_entity_poly.entity_id
_entity_poly.type
_entity_poly.pdbx_seq_one_letter_code
_entity_poly.pdbx_strand_id
1 'polypeptide(L)'
;MPDGDARVSRYMAALRTAATVAGPVRLTLSGLTLTPGCVMLCAEPSGDAMERLYDAYEDALGEDGWLEADFDRNIWYSTLVHFTRPLTNPQAVVDWVGERRDLALGQVECRHVELVVYRFNGSRIVMETLDAVSLSHRP
;
A
#
# COMPACT_ATOMS: atom_id res chain seq x y z
N MET A 1 -8.17 4.90 17.01
CA MET A 1 -8.01 3.63 17.76
C MET A 1 -7.60 3.97 19.18
N PRO A 2 -8.36 3.54 20.20
CA PRO A 2 -7.91 3.60 21.59
C PRO A 2 -6.61 2.81 21.76
N ASP A 3 -5.75 3.21 22.69
CA ASP A 3 -4.57 2.43 23.05
C ASP A 3 -5.01 1.07 23.61
N GLY A 4 -4.38 -0.01 23.14
CA GLY A 4 -4.74 -1.37 23.54
C GLY A 4 -6.01 -1.95 22.88
N ASP A 5 -6.45 -1.40 21.75
CA ASP A 5 -7.54 -2.01 20.97
C ASP A 5 -7.17 -3.44 20.56
N ALA A 6 -7.93 -4.42 21.07
CA ALA A 6 -7.68 -5.84 20.86
C ALA A 6 -7.61 -6.23 19.37
N ARG A 7 -8.26 -5.45 18.50
CA ARG A 7 -8.21 -5.65 17.05
C ARG A 7 -6.81 -5.45 16.48
N VAL A 8 -6.03 -4.50 17.00
CA VAL A 8 -4.64 -4.28 16.54
C VAL A 8 -3.81 -5.54 16.73
N SER A 9 -3.93 -6.18 17.89
CA SER A 9 -3.22 -7.45 18.17
C SER A 9 -3.65 -8.56 17.21
N ARG A 10 -4.94 -8.64 16.85
CA ARG A 10 -5.45 -9.62 15.87
C ARG A 10 -4.93 -9.33 14.47
N TYR A 11 -4.97 -8.08 14.02
CA TYR A 11 -4.46 -7.67 12.71
C TYR A 11 -2.96 -7.91 12.60
N MET A 12 -2.20 -7.65 13.68
CA MET A 12 -0.78 -7.97 13.74
C MET A 12 -0.49 -9.47 13.73
N ALA A 13 -1.30 -10.28 14.42
CA ALA A 13 -1.16 -11.73 14.37
C ALA A 13 -1.43 -12.27 12.96
N ALA A 14 -2.48 -11.78 12.30
CA ALA A 14 -2.79 -12.12 10.91
C ALA A 14 -1.65 -11.71 9.96
N LEU A 15 -1.11 -10.49 10.12
CA LEU A 15 0.00 -10.00 9.28
C LEU A 15 1.26 -10.85 9.46
N ARG A 16 1.55 -11.28 10.68
CA ARG A 16 2.68 -12.19 10.96
C ARG A 16 2.49 -13.54 10.31
N THR A 17 1.28 -14.11 10.36
CA THR A 17 0.96 -15.36 9.66
C THR A 17 1.18 -15.22 8.16
N ALA A 18 0.62 -14.18 7.54
CA ALA A 18 0.74 -13.93 6.10
C ALA A 18 2.20 -13.70 5.66
N ALA A 19 2.98 -12.98 6.46
CA ALA A 19 4.39 -12.70 6.17
C ALA A 19 5.25 -13.98 6.06
N THR A 20 4.84 -15.09 6.70
CA THR A 20 5.61 -16.35 6.64
C THR A 20 5.62 -17.02 5.26
N VAL A 21 4.62 -16.74 4.42
CA VAL A 21 4.46 -17.40 3.11
C VAL A 21 4.77 -16.49 1.92
N ALA A 22 4.75 -15.17 2.12
CA ALA A 22 4.93 -14.21 1.02
C ALA A 22 6.36 -14.15 0.48
N GLY A 23 7.37 -14.12 1.37
CA GLY A 23 8.74 -13.77 1.02
C GLY A 23 8.88 -12.30 0.54
N PRO A 24 10.10 -11.85 0.17
CA PRO A 24 10.32 -10.47 -0.25
C PRO A 24 9.47 -10.10 -1.47
N VAL A 25 8.88 -8.92 -1.41
CA VAL A 25 8.07 -8.34 -2.48
C VAL A 25 8.97 -7.53 -3.40
N ARG A 26 8.90 -7.79 -4.71
CA ARG A 26 9.61 -6.99 -5.72
C ARG A 26 8.59 -6.23 -6.56
N LEU A 27 8.82 -4.94 -6.75
CA LEU A 27 7.96 -4.07 -7.54
C LEU A 27 8.80 -3.38 -8.61
N THR A 28 8.31 -3.39 -9.85
CA THR A 28 8.79 -2.51 -10.91
C THR A 28 7.99 -1.22 -10.87
N LEU A 29 8.67 -0.07 -10.94
CA LEU A 29 8.06 1.26 -10.88
C LEU A 29 7.97 1.80 -12.32
N SER A 30 6.76 1.80 -12.90
CA SER A 30 6.55 1.92 -14.36
C SER A 30 6.07 3.28 -14.84
N GLY A 31 5.80 4.23 -13.94
CA GLY A 31 5.51 5.62 -14.31
C GLY A 31 4.44 6.26 -13.45
N LEU A 32 3.76 7.28 -13.98
CA LEU A 32 2.79 8.08 -13.24
C LEU A 32 1.37 7.92 -13.77
N THR A 33 0.41 8.01 -12.85
CA THR A 33 -1.02 8.15 -13.13
C THR A 33 -1.63 9.21 -12.22
N LEU A 34 -2.89 9.57 -12.45
CA LEU A 34 -3.59 10.56 -11.64
C LEU A 34 -5.06 10.20 -11.41
N THR A 35 -5.60 10.75 -10.33
CA THR A 35 -7.03 10.92 -10.09
C THR A 35 -7.33 12.41 -9.97
N PRO A 36 -8.59 12.84 -9.90
CA PRO A 36 -8.91 14.24 -9.59
C PRO A 36 -8.28 14.76 -8.30
N GLY A 37 -7.88 13.88 -7.36
CA GLY A 37 -7.36 14.25 -6.05
C GLY A 37 -5.86 14.00 -5.84
N CYS A 38 -5.16 13.30 -6.74
CA CYS A 38 -3.76 12.96 -6.53
C CYS A 38 -2.99 12.61 -7.81
N VAL A 39 -1.66 12.69 -7.70
CA VAL A 39 -0.70 12.03 -8.60
C VAL A 39 -0.14 10.81 -7.90
N MET A 40 -0.10 9.68 -8.60
CA MET A 40 0.33 8.39 -8.08
C MET A 40 1.46 7.82 -8.93
N LEU A 41 2.41 7.17 -8.26
CA LEU A 41 3.40 6.29 -8.85
C LEU A 41 2.76 4.93 -9.11
N CYS A 42 2.84 4.42 -10.32
CA CYS A 42 2.43 3.05 -10.65
C CYS A 42 3.54 2.06 -10.27
N ALA A 43 3.13 0.93 -9.71
CA ALA A 43 3.98 -0.19 -9.40
C ALA A 43 3.37 -1.50 -9.95
N GLU A 44 4.23 -2.45 -10.30
CA GLU A 44 3.83 -3.76 -10.77
C GLU A 44 4.62 -4.83 -10.00
N PRO A 45 3.95 -5.76 -9.29
CA PRO A 45 4.64 -6.84 -8.59
C PRO A 45 5.33 -7.75 -9.60
N SER A 46 6.56 -8.13 -9.27
CA SER A 46 7.31 -9.14 -9.99
C SER A 46 7.09 -10.47 -9.30
N GLY A 47 6.43 -11.40 -9.99
CA GLY A 47 6.00 -12.67 -9.42
C GLY A 47 4.76 -12.53 -8.53
N ASP A 48 4.54 -13.53 -7.69
CA ASP A 48 3.30 -13.77 -6.93
C ASP A 48 3.43 -13.46 -5.43
N ALA A 49 4.55 -12.87 -4.98
CA ALA A 49 4.78 -12.59 -3.56
C ALA A 49 3.74 -11.64 -2.94
N MET A 50 3.26 -10.65 -3.72
CA MET A 50 2.19 -9.75 -3.27
C MET A 50 0.84 -10.46 -3.17
N GLU A 51 0.50 -11.27 -4.16
CA GLU A 51 -0.74 -12.07 -4.18
C GLU A 51 -0.75 -13.03 -2.98
N ARG A 52 0.34 -13.79 -2.77
CA ARG A 52 0.48 -14.66 -1.59
C ARG A 52 0.36 -13.91 -0.26
N LEU A 53 0.91 -12.69 -0.16
CA LEU A 53 0.78 -11.88 1.05
C LEU A 53 -0.67 -11.46 1.29
N TYR A 54 -1.34 -11.01 0.23
CA TYR A 54 -2.70 -10.50 0.29
C TYR A 54 -3.68 -11.64 0.64
N ASP A 55 -3.66 -12.73 -0.12
CA ASP A 55 -4.51 -13.91 0.10
C ASP A 55 -4.33 -14.47 1.51
N ALA A 56 -3.07 -14.67 1.94
CA ALA A 56 -2.80 -15.20 3.28
C ALA A 56 -3.19 -14.21 4.39
N TYR A 57 -3.17 -12.90 4.12
CA TYR A 57 -3.60 -11.90 5.08
C TYR A 57 -5.13 -11.84 5.20
N GLU A 58 -5.84 -11.90 4.07
CA GLU A 58 -7.30 -12.00 4.02
C GLU A 58 -7.78 -13.25 4.78
N ASP A 59 -7.21 -14.42 4.46
CA ASP A 59 -7.51 -15.68 5.15
C ASP A 59 -7.26 -15.59 6.66
N ALA A 60 -6.13 -14.98 7.07
CA ALA A 60 -5.76 -14.87 8.47
C ALA A 60 -6.59 -13.82 9.25
N LEU A 61 -7.17 -12.83 8.57
CA LEU A 61 -8.10 -11.88 9.17
C LEU A 61 -9.46 -12.54 9.45
N GLY A 62 -9.92 -13.46 8.60
CA GLY A 62 -11.21 -14.15 8.79
C GLY A 62 -12.38 -13.16 8.94
N GLU A 63 -13.13 -13.24 10.04
CA GLU A 63 -14.26 -12.32 10.32
C GLU A 63 -13.84 -10.85 10.40
N ASP A 64 -12.57 -10.57 10.71
CA ASP A 64 -12.03 -9.21 10.73
C ASP A 64 -11.76 -8.64 9.32
N GLY A 65 -11.74 -9.49 8.28
CA GLY A 65 -11.36 -9.17 6.91
C GLY A 65 -12.48 -8.60 6.03
N TRP A 66 -13.67 -8.35 6.58
CA TRP A 66 -14.87 -7.93 5.84
C TRP A 66 -14.67 -6.68 4.96
N LEU A 67 -13.68 -5.82 5.27
CA LEU A 67 -13.34 -4.65 4.45
C LEU A 67 -12.55 -4.99 3.19
N GLU A 68 -11.79 -6.07 3.19
CA GLU A 68 -10.98 -6.51 2.05
C GLU A 68 -11.72 -7.53 1.17
N ALA A 69 -12.73 -8.23 1.73
CA ALA A 69 -13.45 -9.34 1.08
C ALA A 69 -14.17 -9.01 -0.24
N ASP A 70 -14.55 -7.74 -0.46
CA ASP A 70 -15.28 -7.31 -1.67
C ASP A 70 -14.40 -6.51 -2.64
N PHE A 71 -13.08 -6.40 -2.40
CA PHE A 71 -12.20 -5.52 -3.17
C PHE A 71 -11.11 -6.29 -3.92
N ASP A 72 -11.26 -6.40 -5.24
CA ASP A 72 -10.21 -6.90 -6.13
C ASP A 72 -9.16 -5.80 -6.37
N ARG A 73 -8.06 -5.86 -5.61
CA ARG A 73 -6.93 -4.92 -5.78
C ARG A 73 -6.07 -5.32 -6.98
N ASN A 74 -6.47 -4.83 -8.15
CA ASN A 74 -5.71 -5.02 -9.39
C ASN A 74 -4.74 -3.88 -9.73
N ILE A 75 -4.55 -2.91 -8.82
CA ILE A 75 -3.59 -1.81 -8.99
C ILE A 75 -2.66 -1.67 -7.78
N TRP A 76 -1.37 -1.51 -8.05
CA TRP A 76 -0.37 -1.20 -7.04
C TRP A 76 0.19 0.19 -7.29
N TYR A 77 0.17 1.04 -6.26
CA TYR A 77 0.59 2.42 -6.41
C TYR A 77 1.07 3.01 -5.09
N SER A 78 1.78 4.12 -5.20
CA SER A 78 2.06 5.01 -4.08
C SER A 78 1.61 6.42 -4.44
N THR A 79 0.82 7.06 -3.57
CA THR A 79 0.48 8.46 -3.80
C THR A 79 1.68 9.35 -3.54
N LEU A 80 2.08 10.13 -4.54
CA LEU A 80 3.20 11.07 -4.45
C LEU A 80 2.74 12.45 -3.97
N VAL A 81 1.59 12.91 -4.49
CA VAL A 81 1.04 14.23 -4.20
C VAL A 81 -0.47 14.13 -4.05
N HIS A 82 -1.01 14.69 -2.97
CA HIS A 82 -2.45 14.92 -2.79
C HIS A 82 -2.77 16.41 -3.01
N PHE A 83 -3.81 16.67 -3.78
CA PHE A 83 -4.32 18.03 -3.96
C PHE A 83 -5.25 18.39 -2.81
N THR A 84 -4.96 19.51 -2.13
CA THR A 84 -5.78 19.99 -1.00
C THR A 84 -6.84 21.01 -1.45
N ARG A 85 -6.79 21.44 -2.72
CA ARG A 85 -7.72 22.38 -3.37
C ARG A 85 -7.82 22.04 -4.86
N PRO A 86 -8.88 22.49 -5.55
CA PRO A 86 -8.96 22.37 -7.00
C PRO A 86 -7.73 22.96 -7.70
N LEU A 87 -7.26 22.28 -8.74
CA LEU A 87 -6.14 22.75 -9.54
C LEU A 87 -6.53 23.97 -10.37
N THR A 88 -5.69 25.00 -10.38
CA THR A 88 -5.89 26.19 -11.24
C THR A 88 -5.79 25.85 -12.72
N ASN A 89 -4.98 24.85 -13.08
CA ASN A 89 -4.85 24.35 -14.45
C ASN A 89 -4.78 22.81 -14.44
N PRO A 90 -5.93 22.12 -14.40
CA PRO A 90 -5.96 20.65 -14.41
C PRO A 90 -5.32 20.04 -15.66
N GLN A 91 -5.50 20.67 -16.82
CA GLN A 91 -4.99 20.14 -18.09
C GLN A 91 -3.46 20.07 -18.10
N ALA A 92 -2.78 21.11 -17.60
CA ALA A 92 -1.32 21.09 -17.51
C ALA A 92 -0.79 19.93 -16.64
N VAL A 93 -1.54 19.53 -15.60
CA VAL A 93 -1.17 18.37 -14.76
C VAL A 93 -1.43 17.07 -15.52
N VAL A 94 -2.54 16.97 -16.24
CA VAL A 94 -2.83 15.82 -17.13
C VAL A 94 -1.71 15.65 -18.15
N ASP A 95 -1.31 16.72 -18.81
CA ASP A 95 -0.26 16.70 -19.84
C ASP A 95 1.09 16.29 -19.22
N TRP A 96 1.46 16.88 -18.07
CA TRP A 96 2.69 16.55 -17.36
C TRP A 96 2.74 15.09 -16.89
N VAL A 97 1.61 14.52 -16.41
CA VAL A 97 1.54 13.09 -16.06
C VAL A 97 1.56 12.23 -17.33
N GLY A 98 0.87 12.66 -18.40
CA GLY A 98 0.85 11.96 -19.69
C GLY A 98 2.25 11.76 -20.27
N GLU A 99 3.10 12.79 -20.23
CA GLU A 99 4.52 12.71 -20.62
C GLU A 99 5.35 11.72 -19.79
N ARG A 100 4.86 11.31 -18.62
CA ARG A 100 5.57 10.47 -17.63
C ARG A 100 4.83 9.16 -17.34
N ARG A 101 3.86 8.79 -18.19
CA ARG A 101 3.04 7.60 -18.01
C ARG A 101 3.87 6.31 -17.97
N ASP A 102 4.90 6.25 -18.81
CA ASP A 102 5.73 5.04 -19.01
C ASP A 102 7.19 5.26 -18.55
N LEU A 103 7.38 6.10 -17.53
CA LEU A 103 8.71 6.41 -17.01
C LEU A 103 9.28 5.21 -16.24
N ALA A 104 10.37 4.62 -16.74
CA ALA A 104 11.08 3.55 -16.06
C ALA A 104 11.84 4.09 -14.83
N LEU A 105 11.22 3.98 -13.66
CA LEU A 105 11.73 4.51 -12.39
C LEU A 105 12.55 3.49 -11.59
N GLY A 106 12.65 2.26 -12.08
CA GLY A 106 13.48 1.20 -11.52
C GLY A 106 12.68 0.16 -10.75
N GLN A 107 13.36 -0.52 -9.83
CA GLN A 107 12.79 -1.61 -9.04
C GLN A 107 13.04 -1.38 -7.56
N VAL A 108 12.09 -1.82 -6.73
CA VAL A 108 12.22 -1.84 -5.28
C VAL A 108 11.96 -3.25 -4.76
N GLU A 109 12.76 -3.66 -3.77
CA GLU A 109 12.53 -4.89 -3.02
C GLU A 109 12.09 -4.52 -1.60
N CYS A 110 10.81 -4.78 -1.29
CA CYS A 110 10.23 -4.62 0.02
C CYS A 110 10.45 -5.90 0.83
N ARG A 111 11.24 -5.78 1.89
CA ARG A 111 11.55 -6.91 2.78
C ARG A 111 10.69 -6.94 4.03
N HIS A 112 9.91 -5.90 4.29
CA HIS A 112 9.11 -5.75 5.50
C HIS A 112 7.71 -5.27 5.10
N VAL A 113 6.72 -5.63 5.91
CA VAL A 113 5.36 -5.10 5.83
C VAL A 113 5.00 -4.50 7.18
N GLU A 114 4.28 -3.38 7.16
CA GLU A 114 3.94 -2.62 8.36
C GLU A 114 2.43 -2.55 8.53
N LEU A 115 1.96 -2.68 9.78
CA LEU A 115 0.63 -2.24 10.13
C LEU A 115 0.72 -0.77 10.54
N VAL A 116 -0.01 0.09 9.84
CA VAL A 116 0.02 1.54 10.07
C VAL A 116 -1.35 2.06 10.46
N VAL A 117 -1.37 3.19 11.17
CA VAL A 117 -2.57 3.96 11.45
C VAL A 117 -2.39 5.41 11.02
N TYR A 118 -3.43 5.99 10.43
CA TYR A 118 -3.47 7.41 10.10
C TYR A 118 -4.15 8.19 11.23
N ARG A 119 -3.43 9.15 11.82
CA ARG A 119 -3.95 10.00 12.90
C ARG A 119 -3.83 11.48 12.55
N PHE A 120 -4.88 12.26 12.81
CA PHE A 120 -4.80 13.71 12.76
C PHE A 120 -4.16 14.23 14.05
N ASN A 121 -3.04 14.94 13.96
CA ASN A 121 -2.32 15.46 15.12
C ASN A 121 -2.66 16.92 15.49
N GLY A 122 -3.77 17.45 14.96
CA GLY A 122 -4.15 18.86 15.11
C GLY A 122 -3.70 19.77 13.97
N SER A 123 -2.80 19.31 13.09
CA SER A 123 -2.32 20.09 11.94
C SER A 123 -2.32 19.32 10.63
N ARG A 124 -1.96 18.03 10.68
CA ARG A 124 -1.89 17.15 9.50
C ARG A 124 -2.25 15.72 9.88
N ILE A 125 -2.60 14.93 8.88
CA ILE A 125 -2.61 13.47 9.01
C ILE A 125 -1.16 12.99 9.07
N VAL A 126 -0.86 12.15 10.06
CA VAL A 126 0.42 11.49 10.24
C VAL A 126 0.17 9.99 10.17
N MET A 127 1.01 9.30 9.42
CA MET A 127 1.06 7.85 9.43
C MET A 127 1.97 7.41 10.58
N GLU A 128 1.46 6.54 11.44
CA GLU A 128 2.17 5.95 12.56
C GLU A 128 2.26 4.44 12.33
N THR A 129 3.47 3.91 12.32
CA THR A 129 3.72 2.47 12.27
C THR A 129 3.41 1.88 13.65
N LEU A 130 2.44 0.97 13.71
CA LEU A 130 2.10 0.25 14.93
C LEU A 130 3.11 -0.87 15.20
N ASP A 131 3.49 -1.60 14.15
CA ASP A 131 4.54 -2.62 14.19
C ASP A 131 4.94 -3.02 12.74
N ALA A 132 6.07 -3.71 12.61
CA ALA A 132 6.64 -4.16 11.34
C ALA A 132 7.00 -5.66 11.39
N VAL A 133 6.76 -6.37 10.29
CA VAL A 133 7.07 -7.79 10.13
C VAL A 133 7.99 -7.99 8.95
N SER A 134 9.03 -8.82 9.13
CA SER A 134 9.91 -9.22 8.04
C SER A 134 9.22 -10.19 7.08
N LEU A 135 9.24 -9.86 5.79
CA LEU A 135 8.91 -10.71 4.67
C LEU A 135 10.12 -11.57 4.32
N SER A 136 10.45 -12.51 5.18
CA SER A 136 11.51 -13.49 4.94
C SER A 136 10.87 -14.83 4.58
N HIS A 137 11.20 -15.38 3.42
CA HIS A 137 10.88 -16.77 3.13
C HIS A 137 11.79 -17.63 4.02
N ARG A 138 11.21 -18.40 4.95
CA ARG A 138 11.99 -19.42 5.65
C ARG A 138 12.25 -20.54 4.64
N PRO A 139 13.51 -20.94 4.40
CA PRO A 139 13.84 -22.04 3.50
C PRO A 139 13.29 -23.37 4.02
#